data_AF-A0A834JPG7-F1
#
_entry.id   AF-A0A834JPG7-F1
#
_cell.length_a   1.000
_cell.length_b   1.000
_cell.length_c   1.000
_cell.angle_alpha   90.00
_cell.angle_beta   90.00
_cell.angle_gamma   90.00
#
_symmetry.space_group_name_H-M   'P 1'
#
loop_
_entity.id
_entity.type
_entity.pdbx_description
1 polymer ?
#
loop_
_entity_poly.entity_id
_entity_poly.type
_entity_poly.pdbx_seq_one_letter_code
_entity_poly.pdbx_strand_id
1 'polypeptide(L)'
;MVYHLAHLYSVIVKNIVHFVRAVLEKCDFVISNKVFHVFQSAHKTFIIKRKLAKKLKQNRPIPQWVRMRTGNTIRYNAKRRHWRRTKLKL
;
A
#
# COMPACT_ATOMS: atom_id res chain seq x y z
N MET A 1 -15.88 36.49 33.90
CA MET A 1 -15.46 36.69 32.49
C MET A 1 -14.31 35.77 32.05
N VAL A 2 -13.41 35.33 32.94
CA VAL A 2 -12.27 34.44 32.60
C VAL A 2 -12.68 32.99 32.32
N TYR A 3 -13.69 32.46 33.02
CA TYR A 3 -14.15 31.06 32.86
C TYR A 3 -14.76 30.76 31.48
N HIS A 4 -15.41 31.75 30.86
CA HIS A 4 -16.07 31.55 29.56
C HIS A 4 -15.03 31.44 28.43
N LEU A 5 -13.93 32.19 28.53
CA LEU A 5 -12.77 32.10 27.63
C LEU A 5 -12.02 30.77 27.81
N ALA A 6 -11.84 30.30 29.05
CA ALA A 6 -11.21 29.01 29.35
C ALA A 6 -12.03 27.82 28.82
N HIS A 7 -13.36 27.88 28.94
CA HIS A 7 -14.25 26.84 28.42
C HIS A 7 -14.23 26.80 26.89
N LEU A 8 -14.24 27.97 26.23
CA LEU A 8 -14.11 28.07 24.78
C LEU A 8 -12.77 27.49 24.29
N TYR A 9 -11.67 27.83 24.97
CA TYR A 9 -10.34 27.30 24.65
C TYR A 9 -10.28 25.78 24.84
N SER A 10 -10.88 25.25 25.90
CA SER A 10 -10.96 23.80 26.15
C SER A 10 -11.78 23.07 25.07
N VAL A 11 -12.91 23.64 24.63
CA VAL A 11 -13.75 23.05 23.57
C VAL A 11 -13.05 23.08 22.22
N ILE A 12 -12.37 24.18 21.88
CA ILE A 12 -11.58 24.30 20.65
C ILE A 12 -10.44 23.27 20.63
N VAL A 13 -9.69 23.14 21.72
CA VAL A 13 -8.59 22.15 21.81
C VAL A 13 -9.12 20.72 21.77
N LYS A 14 -10.24 20.42 22.43
CA LYS A 14 -10.89 19.08 22.36
C LYS A 14 -11.35 18.74 20.95
N ASN A 15 -11.93 19.70 20.22
CA ASN A 15 -12.34 19.52 18.83
C ASN A 15 -11.14 19.31 17.90
N ILE A 16 -10.04 20.04 18.11
CA ILE A 16 -8.79 19.87 17.35
C ILE A 16 -8.18 18.48 17.63
N VAL A 17 -8.12 18.04 18.90
CA VAL A 17 -7.59 16.71 19.25
C VAL A 17 -8.47 15.60 18.70
N HIS A 18 -9.80 15.73 18.74
CA HIS A 18 -10.71 14.75 18.10
C HIS A 18 -10.57 14.73 16.58
N PHE A 19 -10.38 15.88 15.94
CA PHE A 19 -10.16 15.97 14.49
C PHE A 19 -8.81 15.36 14.09
N VAL A 20 -7.74 15.66 14.83
CA VAL A 20 -6.41 15.06 14.62
C VAL A 20 -6.44 13.54 14.88
N ARG A 21 -7.12 13.08 15.94
CA ARG A 21 -7.35 11.65 16.21
C ARG A 21 -8.15 10.98 15.09
N ALA A 22 -9.21 11.61 14.57
CA ALA A 22 -10.01 11.07 13.46
C ALA A 22 -9.24 11.02 12.12
N VAL A 23 -8.26 11.92 11.92
CA VAL A 23 -7.35 11.88 10.75
C VAL A 23 -6.27 10.81 10.92
N LEU A 24 -5.70 10.67 12.12
CA LEU A 24 -4.70 9.63 12.43
C LEU A 24 -5.31 8.22 12.42
N GLU A 25 -6.50 8.03 13.02
CA GLU A 25 -7.17 6.72 13.06
C GLU A 25 -7.63 6.22 11.68
N LYS A 26 -7.88 7.12 10.71
CA LYS A 26 -8.14 6.73 9.31
C LYS A 26 -6.87 6.34 8.56
N CYS A 27 -5.72 6.88 8.95
CA CYS A 27 -4.40 6.46 8.45
C CYS A 27 -3.89 5.18 9.13
N ASP A 28 -4.40 4.88 10.33
CA ASP A 28 -4.09 3.67 11.12
C ASP A 28 -5.10 2.52 10.92
N PHE A 29 -5.80 2.45 9.78
CA PHE A 29 -6.54 1.27 9.33
C PHE A 29 -5.62 0.07 8.99
N VAL A 30 -4.45 -0.02 9.62
CA VAL A 30 -3.57 -1.20 9.60
C VAL A 30 -2.96 -1.47 10.98
N ILE A 31 -3.60 -1.11 12.09
CA ILE A 31 -3.26 -1.66 13.42
C ILE A 31 -4.54 -2.09 14.16
N SER A 32 -5.37 -2.90 13.49
CA SER A 32 -6.22 -3.84 14.23
C SER A 32 -5.39 -5.08 14.47
N ASN A 33 -5.25 -5.49 15.73
CA ASN A 33 -4.80 -6.80 16.19
C ASN A 33 -5.73 -7.94 15.71
N LYS A 34 -6.20 -7.90 14.46
CA LYS A 34 -6.44 -9.13 13.72
C LYS A 34 -5.07 -9.72 13.52
N VAL A 35 -4.78 -10.75 14.30
CA VAL A 35 -3.85 -11.80 13.93
C VAL A 35 -4.31 -12.29 12.57
N PHE A 36 -3.90 -11.59 11.51
CA PHE A 36 -3.66 -12.22 10.24
C PHE A 36 -2.59 -13.24 10.59
N HIS A 37 -3.03 -14.45 10.90
CA HIS A 37 -2.28 -15.63 10.52
C HIS A 37 -2.12 -15.52 9.01
N VAL A 38 -1.15 -14.71 8.59
CA VAL A 38 -0.55 -14.83 7.28
C VAL A 38 -0.11 -16.28 7.32
N PHE A 39 -0.76 -17.15 6.54
CA PHE A 39 -0.21 -18.45 6.22
C PHE A 39 1.13 -18.15 5.54
N GLN A 40 2.15 -17.97 6.36
CA GLN A 40 3.49 -17.69 5.96
C GLN A 40 3.90 -19.03 5.35
N SER A 41 3.73 -19.17 4.04
CA SER A 41 4.47 -20.22 3.31
C SER A 41 5.91 -20.15 3.80
N ALA A 42 6.56 -21.30 4.01
CA ALA A 42 7.93 -21.51 4.52
C ALA A 42 8.74 -20.26 4.92
N HIS A 43 9.38 -20.27 6.09
CA HIS A 43 10.24 -19.18 6.58
C HIS A 43 11.22 -18.67 5.51
N LYS A 44 10.96 -17.46 4.97
CA LYS A 44 11.74 -16.79 3.92
C LYS A 44 12.41 -15.56 4.49
N THR A 45 13.66 -15.33 4.09
CA THR A 45 14.40 -14.11 4.42
C THR A 45 13.74 -12.87 3.79
N PHE A 46 13.99 -11.70 4.37
CA PHE A 46 13.44 -10.43 3.86
C PHE A 46 13.88 -10.12 2.43
N ILE A 47 15.12 -10.48 2.07
CA ILE A 47 15.66 -10.30 0.71
C ILE A 47 14.84 -11.11 -0.30
N ILE A 48 14.54 -12.38 0.01
CA ILE A 48 13.71 -13.23 -0.86
C ILE A 48 12.30 -12.63 -0.98
N LYS A 49 11.69 -12.19 0.13
CA LYS A 49 10.37 -11.54 0.13
C LYS A 49 10.36 -10.29 -0.79
N ARG A 50 11.39 -9.44 -0.73
CA ARG A 50 11.54 -8.28 -1.63
C ARG A 50 11.67 -8.69 -3.10
N LYS A 51 12.49 -9.70 -3.41
CA LYS A 51 12.65 -10.21 -4.79
C LYS A 51 11.32 -10.75 -5.32
N LEU A 52 10.59 -11.54 -4.53
CA LEU A 52 9.28 -12.08 -4.88
C LEU A 52 8.26 -10.96 -5.13
N ALA A 53 8.18 -9.98 -4.23
CA ALA A 53 7.30 -8.82 -4.38
C ALA A 53 7.60 -8.04 -5.67
N LYS A 54 8.89 -7.82 -5.99
CA LYS A 54 9.29 -7.16 -7.25
C LYS A 54 8.86 -7.97 -8.47
N LYS A 55 9.03 -9.29 -8.46
CA LYS A 55 8.61 -10.18 -9.56
C LYS A 55 7.10 -10.21 -9.75
N LEU A 56 6.33 -10.11 -8.67
CA LEU A 56 4.87 -9.95 -8.75
C LEU A 56 4.50 -8.60 -9.39
N LYS A 57 5.09 -7.49 -8.93
CA LYS A 57 4.82 -6.14 -9.47
C LYS A 57 5.19 -5.99 -10.95
N GLN A 58 6.22 -6.71 -11.42
CA GLN A 58 6.65 -6.72 -12.81
C GLN A 58 5.69 -7.50 -13.73
N ASN A 59 4.92 -8.45 -13.19
CA ASN A 59 4.08 -9.34 -13.96
C ASN A 59 2.71 -8.72 -14.34
N ARG A 60 2.73 -7.52 -14.90
CA ARG A 60 1.54 -6.73 -15.27
C ARG A 60 1.43 -6.53 -16.78
N PRO A 61 0.21 -6.36 -17.34
CA PRO A 61 0.03 -5.99 -18.73
C PRO A 61 0.54 -4.56 -19.00
N ILE A 62 0.78 -4.25 -20.28
CA ILE A 62 1.18 -2.90 -20.68
C ILE A 62 -0.02 -1.96 -20.59
N PRO A 63 0.14 -0.74 -20.04
CA PRO A 63 -0.95 0.25 -20.00
C PRO A 63 -1.37 0.74 -21.38
N GLN A 64 -2.65 1.07 -21.54
CA GLN A 64 -3.23 1.43 -22.83
C GLN A 64 -2.60 2.68 -23.46
N TRP A 65 -2.39 3.73 -22.68
CA TRP A 65 -1.77 4.98 -23.16
C TRP A 65 -0.37 4.77 -23.75
N VAL A 66 0.35 3.73 -23.32
CA VAL A 66 1.65 3.37 -23.92
C VAL A 66 1.46 2.87 -25.35
N ARG A 67 0.43 2.06 -25.61
CA ARG A 67 0.11 1.56 -26.96
C ARG A 67 -0.28 2.70 -27.91
N MET A 68 -0.88 3.76 -27.37
CA MET A 68 -1.36 4.91 -28.15
C MET A 68 -0.26 5.94 -28.46
N ARG A 69 0.97 5.79 -27.92
CA ARG A 69 2.06 6.72 -28.25
C ARG A 69 2.51 6.54 -29.70
N THR A 70 2.69 7.65 -30.41
CA THR A 70 3.20 7.67 -31.79
C THR A 70 4.59 7.05 -31.87
N GLY A 71 4.84 6.26 -32.92
CA GLY A 71 6.14 5.58 -33.14
C GLY A 71 6.44 4.41 -32.19
N ASN A 72 5.48 3.98 -31.36
CA ASN A 72 5.70 2.86 -30.44
C ASN A 72 5.55 1.50 -31.14
N THR A 73 6.59 0.68 -31.10
CA THR A 73 6.61 -0.70 -31.63
C THR A 73 6.16 -1.74 -30.59
N ILE A 74 6.09 -1.37 -29.30
CA ILE A 74 5.83 -2.28 -28.19
C ILE A 74 4.31 -2.52 -28.03
N ARG A 75 3.84 -3.73 -28.36
CA ARG A 75 2.42 -4.12 -28.25
C ARG A 75 2.06 -4.92 -26.99
N TYR A 76 2.96 -5.78 -26.53
CA TYR A 76 2.75 -6.65 -25.37
C TYR A 76 4.01 -6.77 -24.51
N ASN A 77 3.85 -7.18 -23.25
CA ASN A 77 4.97 -7.37 -22.33
C ASN A 77 5.62 -8.74 -22.58
N ALA A 78 6.66 -8.77 -23.41
CA ALA A 78 7.40 -10.00 -23.72
C ALA A 78 8.03 -10.68 -22.49
N LYS A 79 8.31 -9.93 -21.41
CA LYS A 79 8.90 -10.43 -20.17
C LYS A 79 7.85 -10.83 -19.12
N ARG A 80 6.57 -10.84 -19.47
CA ARG A 80 5.49 -11.32 -18.60
C ARG A 80 5.66 -12.82 -18.34
N ARG A 81 5.41 -13.26 -17.10
CA ARG A 81 5.73 -14.62 -16.63
C ARG A 81 4.48 -15.33 -16.12
N HIS A 82 4.32 -16.61 -16.45
CA HIS A 82 3.31 -17.47 -15.83
C HIS A 82 3.96 -18.49 -14.89
N TRP A 83 3.43 -18.66 -13.69
CA TRP A 83 4.06 -19.46 -12.62
C TRP A 83 4.09 -20.96 -12.89
N ARG A 84 3.20 -21.49 -13.75
CA ARG A 84 3.24 -22.88 -14.20
C ARG A 84 4.27 -23.12 -15.30
N ARG A 85 4.49 -22.13 -16.18
CA ARG A 85 5.37 -22.27 -17.35
C ARG A 85 6.84 -22.03 -17.01
N THR A 86 7.15 -20.96 -16.29
CA THR A 86 8.54 -20.56 -16.00
C THR A 86 8.75 -20.23 -14.52
N LYS A 87 9.71 -20.94 -13.90
CA LYS A 87 10.06 -20.81 -12.48
C LYS A 87 11.04 -19.66 -12.23
N LEU A 88 11.01 -19.15 -11.01
CA LEU A 88 11.92 -18.10 -10.57
C LEU A 88 13.22 -18.74 -10.08
N LYS A 89 14.35 -18.30 -10.63
CA LYS A 89 15.69 -18.65 -10.14
C LYS A 89 16.07 -17.63 -9.07
N LEU A 90 15.77 -17.92 -7.79
CA LEU A 90 15.90 -16.98 -6.67
C LEU A 90 16.72 -17.55 -5.54
#